data_AF-A0A931FHR1-F1
#
_entry.id   AF-A0A931FHR1-F1
#
_cell.length_a   1.000
_cell.length_b   1.000
_cell.length_c   1.000
_cell.angle_alpha   90.00
_cell.angle_beta   90.00
_cell.angle_gamma   90.00
#
_symmetry.space_group_name_H-M   'P 1'
#
loop_
_entity.id
_entity.type
_entity.pdbx_description
1 polymer ?
#
loop_
_entity_poly.entity_id
_entity_poly.type
_entity_poly.pdbx_seq_one_letter_code
_entity_poly.pdbx_strand_id
1 'polypeptide(L)'
;MGDQPVVPEEVGEWEVFARLPRTTWAMDRAWRRQMARAFDDLADDLDQGRWPQPACTAEEMALHLAIEEAPGYLEQVREDKDNAHHAMPEHENDYDWDACSDEFFQDTDVLMLFDPALAHLGEPGSDLAADAWFEPFGNTSARAPERGFRR
;
A
#
# COMPACT_ATOMS: atom_id res chain seq x y z
N MET A 1 -3.28 4.18 -20.50
CA MET A 1 -2.21 3.89 -19.53
C MET A 1 -2.60 2.64 -18.77
N GLY A 2 -1.81 1.59 -18.77
CA GLY A 2 -2.21 0.35 -18.11
C GLY A 2 -1.23 -0.79 -18.29
N ASP A 3 -0.85 -1.09 -19.54
CA ASP A 3 0.04 -2.24 -19.84
C ASP A 3 1.47 -1.83 -20.18
N GLN A 4 1.73 -0.54 -20.37
CA GLN A 4 3.09 -0.03 -20.61
C GLN A 4 3.90 -0.05 -19.31
N PRO A 5 5.18 -0.44 -19.35
CA PRO A 5 6.03 -0.40 -18.18
C PRO A 5 6.26 1.03 -17.72
N VAL A 6 6.47 1.22 -16.41
CA VAL A 6 6.99 2.49 -15.89
C VAL A 6 8.43 2.63 -16.39
N VAL A 7 8.77 3.78 -16.96
CA VAL A 7 10.14 4.11 -17.38
C VAL A 7 10.69 5.26 -16.54
N PRO A 8 11.99 5.27 -16.17
CA PRO A 8 12.58 6.30 -15.31
C PRO A 8 12.33 7.74 -15.78
N GLU A 9 12.24 7.95 -17.09
CA GLU A 9 12.06 9.25 -17.72
C GLU A 9 10.62 9.79 -17.58
N GLU A 10 9.66 8.93 -17.26
CA GLU A 10 8.22 9.26 -17.19
C GLU A 10 7.65 9.10 -15.77
N VAL A 11 8.48 8.89 -14.74
CA VAL A 11 8.07 8.61 -13.34
C VAL A 11 6.98 9.57 -12.82
N GLY A 12 7.04 10.86 -13.19
CA GLY A 12 6.03 11.85 -12.79
C GLY A 12 4.62 11.60 -13.34
N GLU A 13 4.47 10.80 -14.39
CA GLU A 13 3.18 10.45 -15.01
C GLU A 13 2.56 9.17 -14.42
N TRP A 14 3.33 8.42 -13.63
CA TRP A 14 2.95 7.10 -13.12
C TRP A 14 2.51 7.10 -11.64
N GLU A 15 2.51 8.27 -10.98
CA GLU A 15 2.02 8.50 -9.62
C GLU A 15 2.49 7.41 -8.63
N VAL A 16 1.55 6.73 -7.97
CA VAL A 16 1.83 5.66 -7.00
C VAL A 16 2.64 4.50 -7.59
N PHE A 17 2.46 4.17 -8.87
CA PHE A 17 3.19 3.06 -9.50
C PHE A 17 4.67 3.37 -9.68
N ALA A 18 5.03 4.65 -9.76
CA ALA A 18 6.41 5.09 -9.82
C ALA A 18 7.13 5.00 -8.47
N ARG A 19 6.37 4.97 -7.37
CA ARG A 19 6.85 4.79 -5.99
C ARG A 19 7.01 3.32 -5.60
N LEU A 20 6.55 2.37 -6.43
CA LEU A 20 6.71 0.94 -6.17
C LEU A 20 8.12 0.45 -6.54
N PRO A 21 8.59 -0.69 -5.97
CA PRO A 21 9.85 -1.29 -6.35
C PRO A 21 9.94 -1.57 -7.85
N ARG A 22 11.12 -1.41 -8.43
CA ARG A 22 11.35 -1.56 -9.88
C ARG A 22 10.97 -2.92 -10.44
N THR A 23 10.98 -3.96 -9.61
CA THR A 23 10.51 -5.32 -9.96
C THR A 23 9.04 -5.34 -10.41
N THR A 24 8.24 -4.36 -9.98
CA THR A 24 6.82 -4.24 -10.36
C THR A 24 6.58 -3.39 -11.61
N TRP A 25 7.57 -2.66 -12.10
CA TRP A 25 7.35 -1.63 -13.14
C TRP A 25 6.87 -2.20 -14.47
N ALA A 26 7.21 -3.45 -14.75
CA ALA A 26 6.79 -4.18 -15.95
C ALA A 26 5.40 -4.85 -15.82
N MET A 27 4.75 -4.75 -14.65
CA MET A 27 3.46 -5.38 -14.42
C MET A 27 2.35 -4.69 -15.23
N ASP A 28 1.38 -5.51 -15.64
CA ASP A 28 0.32 -5.12 -16.55
C ASP A 28 -0.83 -4.36 -15.87
N ARG A 29 -1.85 -4.01 -16.66
CA ARG A 29 -3.03 -3.31 -16.14
C ARG A 29 -3.80 -4.14 -15.12
N ALA A 30 -3.85 -5.45 -15.27
CA ALA A 30 -4.61 -6.32 -14.37
C ALA A 30 -3.96 -6.32 -12.98
N TRP A 31 -2.63 -6.46 -12.93
CA TRP A 31 -1.83 -6.33 -11.72
C TRP A 31 -2.03 -4.96 -11.07
N ARG A 32 -1.92 -3.87 -11.83
CA ARG A 32 -2.10 -2.50 -11.31
C ARG A 32 -3.48 -2.25 -10.73
N ARG A 33 -4.52 -2.86 -11.30
CA ARG A 33 -5.87 -2.82 -10.73
C ARG A 33 -5.96 -3.57 -9.41
N GLN A 34 -5.25 -4.70 -9.28
CA GLN A 34 -5.18 -5.43 -8.01
C GLN A 34 -4.40 -4.63 -6.96
N MET A 35 -3.34 -3.93 -7.34
CA MET A 35 -2.63 -3.03 -6.44
C MET A 35 -3.53 -1.88 -5.95
N ALA A 36 -4.28 -1.23 -6.85
CA ALA A 36 -5.25 -0.20 -6.44
C ALA A 36 -6.31 -0.75 -5.47
N ARG A 37 -6.78 -1.98 -5.69
CA ARG A 37 -7.72 -2.67 -4.80
C ARG A 37 -7.13 -2.95 -3.41
N ALA A 38 -5.82 -3.15 -3.29
CA ALA A 38 -5.18 -3.32 -1.98
C ALA A 38 -5.33 -2.06 -1.10
N PHE A 39 -5.23 -0.86 -1.69
CA PHE A 39 -5.54 0.39 -0.97
C PHE A 39 -7.01 0.48 -0.58
N ASP A 40 -7.93 0.10 -1.48
CA ASP A 40 -9.36 0.08 -1.19
C ASP A 40 -9.68 -0.90 -0.04
N ASP A 41 -9.03 -2.06 0.00
CA ASP A 41 -9.24 -3.09 1.04
C ASP A 41 -8.84 -2.57 2.45
N LEU A 42 -7.76 -1.80 2.55
CA LEU A 42 -7.35 -1.17 3.82
C LEU A 42 -8.26 0.00 4.21
N ALA A 43 -8.71 0.79 3.24
CA ALA A 43 -9.69 1.86 3.49
C ALA A 43 -11.02 1.29 3.98
N ASP A 44 -11.48 0.18 3.39
CA ASP A 44 -12.70 -0.53 3.79
C ASP A 44 -12.61 -1.09 5.22
N ASP A 45 -11.42 -1.47 5.70
CA ASP A 45 -11.21 -1.85 7.10
C ASP A 45 -11.44 -0.65 8.04
N LEU A 46 -10.85 0.50 7.71
CA LEU A 46 -11.01 1.73 8.49
C LEU A 46 -12.48 2.21 8.49
N ASP A 47 -13.16 2.19 7.35
CA ASP A 47 -14.58 2.55 7.23
C ASP A 47 -15.48 1.66 8.07
N GLN A 48 -15.06 0.41 8.32
CA GLN A 48 -15.77 -0.54 9.17
C GLN A 48 -15.28 -0.53 10.63
N GLY A 49 -14.43 0.43 11.01
CA GLY A 49 -13.89 0.58 12.36
C GLY A 49 -12.92 -0.52 12.77
N ARG A 50 -12.28 -1.20 11.80
CA ARG A 50 -11.23 -2.19 12.03
C ARG A 50 -9.85 -1.59 11.80
N TRP A 51 -8.85 -2.26 12.36
CA TRP A 51 -7.45 -1.98 12.04
C TRP A 51 -7.15 -2.40 10.59
N PRO A 52 -6.35 -1.62 9.84
CA PRO A 52 -5.98 -1.92 8.47
C PRO A 52 -4.89 -2.99 8.45
N GLN A 53 -5.25 -4.25 8.77
CA GLN A 53 -4.29 -5.34 8.86
C GLN A 53 -3.99 -5.94 7.47
N PRO A 54 -2.75 -5.87 6.97
CA PRO A 54 -2.41 -6.46 5.69
C PRO A 54 -2.62 -7.97 5.66
N ALA A 55 -3.31 -8.45 4.63
CA ALA A 55 -3.53 -9.87 4.35
C ALA A 55 -2.59 -10.44 3.27
N CYS A 56 -1.87 -9.57 2.54
CA CYS A 56 -0.90 -9.95 1.50
C CYS A 56 0.14 -8.84 1.29
N THR A 57 1.21 -9.15 0.54
CA THR A 57 2.32 -8.22 0.27
C THR A 57 1.88 -6.93 -0.41
N ALA A 58 0.85 -6.98 -1.25
CA ALA A 58 0.30 -5.77 -1.88
C ALA A 58 -0.36 -4.83 -0.86
N GLU A 59 -1.12 -5.37 0.08
CA GLU A 59 -1.73 -4.58 1.17
C GLU A 59 -0.64 -4.04 2.10
N GLU A 60 0.41 -4.81 2.37
CA GLU A 60 1.55 -4.36 3.18
C GLU A 60 2.26 -3.17 2.52
N MET A 61 2.62 -3.28 1.24
CA MET A 61 3.20 -2.18 0.47
C MET A 61 2.27 -0.96 0.42
N ALA A 62 0.97 -1.18 0.22
CA ALA A 62 -0.02 -0.09 0.21
C ALA A 62 -0.05 0.67 1.54
N LEU A 63 -0.02 -0.06 2.67
CA LEU A 63 -0.03 0.54 3.99
C LEU A 63 1.27 1.31 4.28
N HIS A 64 2.43 0.78 3.88
CA HIS A 64 3.70 1.51 3.99
C HIS A 64 3.65 2.85 3.24
N LEU A 65 3.17 2.85 2.00
CA LEU A 65 3.05 4.08 1.20
C LEU A 65 2.06 5.07 1.82
N ALA A 66 0.96 4.59 2.40
CA ALA A 66 -0.04 5.42 3.05
C ALA A 66 0.50 6.06 4.35
N ILE A 67 1.22 5.30 5.18
CA ILE A 67 1.88 5.80 6.39
C ILE A 67 2.96 6.83 6.02
N GLU A 68 3.76 6.58 4.99
CA GLU A 68 4.77 7.53 4.50
C GLU A 68 4.15 8.87 4.07
N GLU A 69 2.98 8.85 3.42
CA GLU A 69 2.27 10.07 2.98
C GLU A 69 1.44 10.75 4.07
N ALA A 70 1.08 10.04 5.14
CA ALA A 70 0.17 10.53 6.17
C ALA A 70 0.57 11.88 6.81
N PRO A 71 1.85 12.18 7.10
CA PRO A 71 2.26 13.50 7.59
C PRO A 71 1.90 14.64 6.62
N GLY A 72 2.15 14.45 5.32
CA GLY A 72 1.85 15.45 4.30
C GLY A 72 0.35 15.63 4.09
N TYR A 73 -0.42 14.53 4.18
CA TYR A 73 -1.88 14.61 4.14
C TYR A 73 -2.44 15.34 5.37
N LEU A 74 -1.87 15.11 6.57
CA LEU A 74 -2.27 15.81 7.78
C LEU A 74 -2.08 17.33 7.69
N GLU A 75 -0.99 17.79 7.06
CA GLU A 75 -0.79 19.22 6.81
C GLU A 75 -1.92 19.81 5.97
N GLN A 76 -2.33 19.12 4.90
CA GLN A 76 -3.45 19.54 4.05
C GLN A 76 -4.78 19.54 4.83
N VAL A 77 -5.03 18.50 5.62
CA VAL A 77 -6.21 18.40 6.49
C VAL A 77 -6.25 19.57 7.48
N ARG A 78 -5.12 19.98 8.04
CA ARG A 78 -5.03 21.12 8.98
C ARG A 78 -5.29 22.47 8.31
N GLU A 79 -5.02 22.59 7.02
CA GLU A 79 -5.33 23.80 6.24
C GLU A 79 -6.81 23.89 5.86
N ASP A 80 -7.47 22.75 5.67
CA ASP A 80 -8.89 22.64 5.36
C ASP A 80 -9.77 22.72 6.62
N LYS A 81 -10.20 23.92 6.97
CA LYS A 81 -11.02 24.19 8.17
C LYS A 81 -12.36 23.44 8.21
N ASP A 82 -12.89 23.03 7.06
CA ASP A 82 -14.17 22.33 6.96
C ASP A 82 -13.99 20.81 6.96
N ASN A 83 -12.75 20.32 7.12
CA ASN A 83 -12.45 18.90 7.11
C ASN A 83 -13.08 18.18 8.31
N ALA A 84 -13.72 17.03 8.06
CA ALA A 84 -14.39 16.23 9.08
C ALA A 84 -13.43 15.71 10.18
N HIS A 85 -12.14 15.59 9.87
CA HIS A 85 -11.09 15.23 10.82
C HIS A 85 -11.09 16.11 12.07
N HIS A 86 -11.37 17.42 11.92
CA HIS A 86 -11.41 18.37 13.03
C HIS A 86 -12.53 18.11 14.05
N ALA A 87 -13.52 17.29 13.71
CA ALA A 87 -14.61 16.92 14.61
C ALA A 87 -14.33 15.62 15.40
N MET A 88 -13.23 14.93 15.10
CA MET A 88 -12.87 13.67 15.76
C MET A 88 -12.31 13.92 17.17
N PRO A 89 -12.50 12.98 18.12
CA PRO A 89 -11.85 13.06 19.42
C PRO A 89 -10.33 13.01 19.27
N GLU A 90 -9.63 13.90 19.97
CA GLU A 90 -8.17 13.89 20.03
C GLU A 90 -7.67 12.90 21.10
N HIS A 91 -6.63 12.15 20.76
CA HIS A 91 -5.92 11.23 21.65
C HIS A 91 -4.41 11.54 21.66
N GLU A 92 -3.74 11.19 22.77
CA GLU A 92 -2.30 11.47 22.95
C GLU A 92 -1.39 10.75 21.94
N ASN A 93 -1.89 9.65 21.37
CA ASN A 93 -1.18 8.84 20.37
C ASN A 93 -1.60 9.19 18.93
N ASP A 94 -2.42 10.22 18.73
CA ASP A 94 -2.77 10.64 17.38
C ASP A 94 -1.50 11.07 16.63
N TYR A 95 -1.43 10.68 15.35
CA TYR A 95 -0.31 10.96 14.46
C TYR A 95 1.02 10.33 14.86
N ASP A 96 1.01 9.31 15.72
CA ASP A 96 2.16 8.44 15.96
C ASP A 96 2.31 7.43 14.81
N TRP A 97 2.93 7.90 13.72
CA TRP A 97 3.14 7.11 12.50
C TRP A 97 4.18 6.00 12.68
N ASP A 98 5.11 6.20 13.62
CA ASP A 98 6.11 5.18 13.97
C ASP A 98 5.41 4.01 14.68
N ALA A 99 4.51 4.28 15.63
CA ALA A 99 3.69 3.25 16.27
C ALA A 99 2.80 2.51 15.26
N CYS A 100 2.27 3.17 14.22
CA CYS A 100 1.55 2.48 13.14
C CYS A 100 2.44 1.45 12.44
N SER A 101 3.71 1.78 12.23
CA SER A 101 4.69 0.88 11.60
C SER A 101 5.11 -0.27 12.52
N ASP A 102 5.17 -0.04 13.82
CA ASP A 102 5.52 -1.10 14.78
C ASP A 102 4.37 -2.10 14.99
N GLU A 103 3.11 -1.67 14.88
CA GLU A 103 1.95 -2.47 15.28
C GLU A 103 1.17 -3.13 14.13
N PHE A 104 1.19 -2.57 12.91
CA PHE A 104 0.36 -3.09 11.80
C PHE A 104 1.04 -4.13 10.92
N PHE A 105 2.35 -4.25 11.02
CA PHE A 105 3.15 -5.10 10.16
C PHE A 105 3.67 -6.31 10.92
N GLN A 106 3.71 -7.47 10.23
CA GLN A 106 4.33 -8.67 10.80
C GLN A 106 5.85 -8.66 10.57
N ASP A 107 6.25 -8.25 9.38
CA ASP A 107 7.61 -7.93 8.96
C ASP A 107 7.56 -6.75 7.99
N THR A 108 8.72 -6.35 7.47
CA THR A 108 8.82 -5.23 6.50
C THR A 108 9.70 -5.63 5.32
N ASP A 109 9.77 -6.94 5.02
CA ASP A 109 10.71 -7.48 4.05
C ASP A 109 10.39 -6.99 2.62
N VAL A 110 9.13 -6.61 2.36
CA VAL A 110 8.74 -5.99 1.09
C VAL A 110 9.52 -4.70 0.79
N LEU A 111 9.96 -3.97 1.82
CA LEU A 111 10.75 -2.75 1.65
C LEU A 111 12.18 -3.05 1.17
N MET A 112 12.69 -4.28 1.38
CA MET A 112 14.00 -4.68 0.87
C MET A 112 14.06 -4.65 -0.66
N LEU A 113 12.92 -4.75 -1.35
CA LEU A 113 12.84 -4.68 -2.81
C LEU A 113 13.27 -3.31 -3.37
N PHE A 114 13.32 -2.26 -2.55
CA PHE A 114 13.84 -0.95 -2.93
C PHE A 114 15.37 -0.89 -2.95
N ASP A 115 16.07 -1.78 -2.24
CA ASP A 115 17.53 -1.88 -2.30
C ASP A 115 17.95 -2.69 -3.54
N PRO A 116 18.68 -2.09 -4.50
CA PRO A 116 19.17 -2.82 -5.68
C PRO A 116 20.02 -4.06 -5.34
N ALA A 117 20.68 -4.11 -4.18
CA ALA A 117 21.44 -5.26 -3.73
C ALA A 117 20.53 -6.45 -3.34
N LEU A 118 19.31 -6.15 -2.89
CA LEU A 118 18.32 -7.14 -2.43
C LEU A 118 17.19 -7.37 -3.45
N ALA A 119 17.23 -6.72 -4.61
CA ALA A 119 16.24 -6.90 -5.68
C ALA A 119 16.04 -8.37 -6.11
N HIS A 120 17.05 -9.22 -5.92
CA HIS A 120 16.98 -10.66 -6.18
C HIS A 120 15.92 -11.39 -5.33
N LEU A 121 15.47 -10.80 -4.22
CA LEU A 121 14.37 -11.34 -3.42
C LEU A 121 13.03 -11.27 -4.14
N GLY A 122 12.87 -10.39 -5.13
CA GLY A 122 11.66 -10.25 -5.96
C GLY A 122 11.67 -11.07 -7.25
N GLU A 123 12.61 -12.02 -7.41
CA GLU A 123 12.68 -12.90 -8.57
C GLU A 123 11.53 -13.92 -8.59
N PRO A 124 11.08 -14.40 -9.76
CA PRO A 124 9.96 -15.32 -9.88
C PRO A 124 10.08 -16.58 -9.00
N GLY A 125 8.99 -16.94 -8.32
CA GLY A 125 8.94 -18.08 -7.39
C GLY A 125 9.30 -17.77 -5.94
N SER A 126 9.62 -16.51 -5.63
CA SER A 126 9.68 -15.96 -4.28
C SER A 126 8.31 -15.40 -3.85
N ASP A 127 8.03 -15.37 -2.55
CA ASP A 127 6.83 -14.73 -1.99
C ASP A 127 6.84 -13.19 -2.21
N LEU A 128 8.02 -12.60 -2.47
CA LEU A 128 8.18 -11.20 -2.82
C LEU A 128 8.15 -10.93 -4.33
N ALA A 129 7.99 -11.96 -5.15
CA ALA A 129 7.83 -11.81 -6.59
C ALA A 129 6.52 -11.05 -6.89
N ALA A 130 6.55 -10.13 -7.86
CA ALA A 130 5.41 -9.25 -8.11
C ALA A 130 4.11 -10.02 -8.41
N ASP A 131 4.18 -11.18 -9.04
CA ASP A 131 3.02 -12.04 -9.32
C ASP A 131 2.42 -12.72 -8.08
N ALA A 132 3.21 -12.88 -7.01
CA ALA A 132 2.78 -13.45 -5.73
C ALA A 132 2.17 -12.40 -4.77
N TRP A 133 2.26 -11.10 -5.07
CA TRP A 133 1.90 -10.04 -4.11
C TRP A 133 0.46 -10.07 -3.59
N PHE A 134 -0.46 -10.71 -4.30
CA PHE A 134 -1.87 -10.80 -3.93
C PHE A 134 -2.23 -12.13 -3.27
N GLU A 135 -1.26 -13.02 -3.09
CA GLU A 135 -1.45 -14.27 -2.36
C GLU A 135 -1.61 -13.99 -0.86
N PRO A 136 -2.63 -14.57 -0.19
CA PRO A 136 -2.81 -14.37 1.23
C PRO A 136 -1.62 -14.88 2.03
N PHE A 137 -1.19 -14.15 3.05
CA PHE A 137 -0.24 -14.64 4.02
C PHE A 137 -0.77 -15.89 4.71
N GLY A 138 0.11 -16.87 4.97
CA GLY A 138 -0.28 -18.18 5.51
C GLY A 138 -0.98 -18.15 6.88
N ASN A 139 -0.92 -17.03 7.59
CA ASN A 139 -1.57 -16.83 8.89
C ASN A 139 -2.75 -15.86 8.87
N THR A 140 -3.15 -15.34 7.70
CA THR A 140 -4.29 -14.42 7.57
C THR A 140 -5.46 -15.07 6.83
N SER A 141 -6.66 -14.54 7.03
CA SER A 141 -7.81 -14.94 6.22
C SER A 141 -7.79 -14.18 4.91
N ALA A 142 -7.94 -14.90 3.80
CA ALA A 142 -8.05 -14.28 2.48
C ALA A 142 -9.24 -13.31 2.44
N ARG A 143 -9.03 -12.14 1.82
CA ARG A 143 -10.10 -11.18 1.55
C ARG A 143 -11.18 -11.80 0.64
N ALA A 144 -12.44 -11.43 0.84
CA ALA A 144 -13.58 -11.94 0.07
C ALA A 144 -13.41 -11.70 -1.45
N PRO A 145 -13.46 -12.74 -2.30
CA PRO A 145 -13.13 -12.60 -3.72
C PRO A 145 -14.08 -11.66 -4.51
N GLU A 146 -15.33 -11.55 -4.08
CA GLU A 146 -16.44 -10.83 -4.74
C GLU A 146 -16.49 -9.31 -4.54
N ARG A 147 -15.59 -8.73 -3.73
CA ARG A 147 -15.55 -7.28 -3.42
C ARG A 147 -15.32 -6.34 -4.62
N GLY A 148 -14.92 -6.88 -5.78
CA GLY A 148 -14.84 -6.13 -7.04
C GLY A 148 -13.65 -5.16 -7.13
N PHE A 149 -13.74 -4.18 -8.03
CA PHE A 149 -12.75 -3.11 -8.22
C PHE A 149 -13.49 -1.77 -8.29
N ARG A 150 -12.86 -0.69 -7.80
CA ARG A 150 -13.33 0.68 -8.05
C ARG A 150 -13.45 0.95 -9.56
N ARG A 151 -14.50 1.66 -9.96
CA ARG A 151 -14.85 1.94 -11.37
C ARG A 151 -14.16 3.19 -11.90
#